data_AF-A0A2E8JZ18-F1
#
_entry.id   AF-A0A2E8JZ18-F1
#
_cell.length_a   1.000
_cell.length_b   1.000
_cell.length_c   1.000
_cell.angle_alpha   90.00
_cell.angle_beta   90.00
_cell.angle_gamma   90.00
#
_symmetry.space_group_name_H-M   'P 1'
#
loop_
_entity.id
_entity.type
_entity.pdbx_description
1 polymer ?
#
loop_
_entity_poly.entity_id
_entity_poly.type
_entity_poly.pdbx_seq_one_letter_code
_entity_poly.pdbx_strand_id
1 'polypeptide(L)'
;MSRQTIGLIIVIAILGGLLMIRGFIGQGMGRVYTETVTKEYVEVDVPAADPVMVDEEKATAGGLVTERRWVAVDSEEAAKYRQEGSKVVTWDEKKQVPAREVLADPQNATATLDWSRTIGLWAAALFTLAIFSFLYKDNPIYKTAESIVVGVSAGYWMVVGFWDMIVPNLLGKLVPGFVQANFMPGMTDLQPQWAYLIPAVFGLLLLMRLSPKGQWLSLWTLAFIVGTTAAIRMVGYIEGDFLSQINSTMVPVYEVVKNEDGTVNGYSTLWASIRQLTLLIGVLTCLTYFFFSVEHKGAVGKVARVGIWFLMITFGAAFGFTVMGRIALLAARFEFLFDDWLWIIDPNQNREIASAISMIIG
;
A
#
# COMPACT_ATOMS: atom_id res chain seq x y z
N MET A 1 -20.91 3.58 -40.68
CA MET A 1 -20.62 3.11 -39.31
C MET A 1 -19.36 3.80 -38.83
N SER A 2 -19.40 4.55 -37.71
CA SER A 2 -18.20 5.27 -37.26
C SER A 2 -17.13 4.25 -36.83
N ARG A 3 -15.85 4.57 -37.03
CA ARG A 3 -14.73 3.71 -36.57
C ARG A 3 -14.78 3.42 -35.06
N GLN A 4 -15.45 4.27 -34.27
CA GLN A 4 -15.69 4.06 -32.84
C GLN A 4 -16.76 2.99 -32.59
N THR A 5 -17.80 2.93 -33.42
CA THR A 5 -18.82 1.88 -33.37
C THR A 5 -18.23 0.50 -33.69
N ILE A 6 -17.23 0.44 -34.57
CA ILE A 6 -16.53 -0.81 -34.93
C ILE A 6 -15.68 -1.32 -33.76
N GLY A 7 -14.93 -0.44 -33.06
CA GLY A 7 -14.16 -0.83 -31.88
C GLY A 7 -15.04 -1.31 -30.73
N LEU A 8 -16.18 -0.65 -30.50
CA LEU A 8 -17.18 -1.06 -29.51
C LEU A 8 -17.77 -2.44 -29.85
N ILE A 9 -18.05 -2.71 -31.13
CA ILE A 9 -18.52 -4.03 -31.56
C ILE A 9 -17.45 -5.10 -31.44
N ILE A 10 -16.18 -4.81 -31.72
CA ILE A 10 -15.09 -5.78 -31.55
C ILE A 10 -14.91 -6.14 -30.07
N VAL A 11 -14.92 -5.15 -29.17
CA VAL A 11 -14.83 -5.41 -27.72
C VAL A 11 -16.05 -6.20 -27.25
N ILE A 12 -17.26 -5.83 -27.68
CA ILE A 12 -18.49 -6.58 -27.36
C ILE A 12 -18.49 -7.97 -28.00
N ALA A 13 -17.89 -8.16 -29.17
CA ALA A 13 -17.78 -9.46 -29.85
C ALA A 13 -16.71 -10.35 -29.21
N ILE A 14 -15.62 -9.79 -28.70
CA ILE A 14 -14.62 -10.52 -27.91
C ILE A 14 -15.20 -10.88 -26.54
N LEU A 15 -15.89 -9.95 -25.86
CA LEU A 15 -16.65 -10.22 -24.64
C LEU A 15 -17.72 -11.29 -24.90
N GLY A 16 -18.51 -11.13 -25.96
CA GLY A 16 -19.56 -12.06 -26.35
C GLY A 16 -19.00 -13.43 -26.74
N GLY A 17 -17.85 -13.47 -27.41
CA GLY A 17 -17.14 -14.70 -27.77
C GLY A 17 -16.60 -15.43 -26.54
N LEU A 18 -15.93 -14.71 -25.63
CA LEU A 18 -15.44 -15.28 -24.37
C LEU A 18 -16.59 -15.73 -23.45
N LEU A 19 -17.68 -14.95 -23.38
CA LEU A 19 -18.88 -15.28 -22.62
C LEU A 19 -19.64 -16.46 -23.22
N MET A 20 -19.70 -16.57 -24.55
CA MET A 20 -20.33 -17.71 -25.24
C MET A 20 -19.48 -18.97 -25.07
N ILE A 21 -18.19 -18.92 -25.39
CA ILE A 21 -17.28 -20.08 -25.29
C ILE A 21 -17.28 -20.66 -23.88
N ARG A 22 -17.38 -19.82 -22.83
CA ARG A 22 -17.37 -20.29 -21.44
C ARG A 22 -18.75 -20.54 -20.84
N GLY A 23 -19.80 -19.85 -21.33
CA GLY A 23 -21.19 -20.15 -21.00
C GLY A 23 -21.62 -21.57 -21.41
N PHE A 24 -20.93 -22.16 -22.38
CA PHE A 24 -21.12 -23.55 -22.79
C PHE A 24 -20.25 -24.59 -22.02
N ILE A 25 -19.27 -24.19 -21.19
CA ILE A 25 -18.26 -25.11 -20.58
C ILE A 25 -18.37 -25.25 -19.04
N GLY A 26 -19.37 -24.69 -18.39
CA GLY A 26 -19.72 -25.08 -17.00
C GLY A 26 -19.34 -24.08 -15.90
N GLN A 27 -19.77 -24.41 -14.68
CA GLN A 27 -19.96 -23.46 -13.58
C GLN A 27 -18.68 -22.72 -13.16
N GLY A 28 -18.69 -21.37 -13.23
CA GLY A 28 -17.73 -20.53 -12.51
C GLY A 28 -17.27 -19.30 -13.27
N MET A 29 -18.12 -18.28 -13.41
CA MET A 29 -17.65 -16.93 -13.80
C MET A 29 -17.70 -15.99 -12.61
N GLY A 30 -16.53 -15.51 -12.16
CA GLY A 30 -16.40 -14.41 -11.19
C GLY A 30 -17.27 -14.51 -9.94
N ARG A 31 -17.60 -15.73 -9.49
CA ARG A 31 -18.42 -15.95 -8.29
C ARG A 31 -17.50 -15.91 -7.07
N VAL A 32 -17.75 -14.95 -6.19
CA VAL A 32 -17.02 -14.84 -4.94
C VAL A 32 -17.86 -15.50 -3.85
N TYR A 33 -17.35 -16.59 -3.29
CA TYR A 33 -17.97 -17.25 -2.13
C TYR A 33 -17.40 -16.64 -0.86
N THR A 34 -18.27 -16.35 0.11
CA THR A 34 -17.87 -15.87 1.43
C THR A 34 -18.51 -16.68 2.52
N GLU A 35 -17.73 -16.98 3.54
CA GLU A 35 -18.23 -17.50 4.80
C GLU A 35 -18.28 -16.35 5.81
N THR A 36 -19.37 -16.31 6.58
CA THR A 36 -19.48 -15.35 7.69
C THR A 36 -18.83 -15.99 8.90
N VAL A 37 -17.67 -15.47 9.29
CA VAL A 37 -16.97 -15.89 10.51
C VAL A 37 -17.30 -14.86 11.58
N THR A 38 -18.07 -15.28 12.59
CA THR A 38 -18.32 -14.45 13.78
C THR A 38 -17.05 -14.43 14.62
N LYS A 39 -16.41 -13.27 14.71
CA LYS A 39 -15.29 -13.06 15.63
C LYS A 39 -15.84 -12.46 16.91
N GLU A 40 -15.60 -13.14 18.01
CA GLU A 40 -15.93 -12.63 19.34
C GLU A 40 -14.69 -12.01 19.95
N TYR A 41 -14.83 -10.80 20.49
CA TYR A 41 -13.79 -10.13 21.26
C TYR A 41 -14.29 -9.96 22.70
N VAL A 42 -13.43 -10.27 23.67
CA VAL A 42 -13.67 -10.02 25.09
C VAL A 42 -12.75 -8.92 25.56
N GLU A 43 -13.30 -7.97 26.30
CA GLU A 43 -12.53 -7.00 27.06
C GLU A 43 -11.84 -7.71 28.24
N VAL A 44 -10.50 -7.80 28.21
CA VAL A 44 -9.70 -8.42 29.27
C VAL A 44 -8.68 -7.41 29.81
N ASP A 45 -8.48 -7.43 31.12
CA ASP A 45 -7.42 -6.68 31.81
C ASP A 45 -6.13 -7.52 31.74
N VAL A 46 -5.24 -7.20 30.81
CA VAL A 46 -3.96 -7.90 30.60
C VAL A 46 -2.85 -7.11 31.30
N PRO A 47 -1.86 -7.74 31.95
CA PRO A 47 -0.69 -7.01 32.44
C PRO A 47 -0.02 -6.22 31.31
N ALA A 48 0.16 -4.92 31.50
CA ALA A 48 0.67 -4.00 30.49
C ALA A 48 2.05 -4.44 30.01
N ALA A 49 2.25 -4.52 28.69
CA ALA A 49 3.55 -4.87 28.10
C ALA A 49 4.63 -3.81 28.41
N ASP A 50 4.20 -2.57 28.64
CA ASP A 50 5.04 -1.48 29.13
C ASP A 50 4.32 -0.71 30.26
N PRO A 51 4.54 -1.09 31.54
CA PRO A 51 3.81 -0.56 32.70
C PRO A 51 3.92 0.97 32.87
N VAL A 52 5.05 1.53 32.43
CA VAL A 52 5.39 2.95 32.58
C VAL A 52 4.52 3.84 31.68
N MET A 53 4.13 3.33 30.50
CA MET A 53 3.30 4.07 29.53
C MET A 53 1.81 4.09 29.90
N VAL A 54 1.37 3.18 30.79
CA VAL A 54 -0.03 3.01 31.18
C VAL A 54 -0.33 3.67 32.53
N ASP A 55 0.55 3.51 33.54
CA ASP A 55 0.41 4.16 34.85
C ASP A 55 1.78 4.25 35.56
N GLU A 56 2.48 5.37 35.36
CA GLU A 56 3.85 5.61 35.84
C GLU A 56 3.98 5.55 37.38
N GLU A 57 2.93 5.96 38.10
CA GLU A 57 2.90 5.98 39.57
C GLU A 57 2.80 4.56 40.16
N LYS A 58 2.00 3.68 39.54
CA LYS A 58 1.90 2.26 39.94
C LYS A 58 3.08 1.41 39.49
N ALA A 59 3.66 1.70 38.33
CA ALA A 59 4.86 1.03 37.84
C ALA A 59 6.07 1.28 38.77
N THR A 60 6.21 2.50 39.27
CA THR A 60 7.31 2.88 40.19
C THR A 60 7.11 2.31 41.60
N ALA A 61 5.86 2.09 42.02
CA ALA A 61 5.51 1.46 43.30
C ALA A 61 5.56 -0.09 43.28
N GLY A 62 5.93 -0.71 42.15
CA GLY A 62 6.01 -2.18 42.01
C GLY A 62 4.65 -2.88 41.94
N GLY A 63 3.57 -2.15 41.62
CA GLY A 63 2.24 -2.71 41.45
C GLY A 63 2.03 -3.33 40.06
N LEU A 64 1.16 -4.34 39.96
CA LEU A 64 0.72 -4.89 38.68
C LEU A 64 -0.11 -3.84 37.93
N VAL A 65 0.44 -3.28 36.85
CA VAL A 65 -0.27 -2.38 35.94
C VAL A 65 -0.98 -3.23 34.89
N THR A 66 -2.30 -3.13 34.84
CA THR A 66 -3.14 -3.84 33.86
C THR A 66 -3.65 -2.86 32.81
N GLU A 67 -3.53 -3.23 31.54
CA GLU A 67 -4.07 -2.50 30.39
C GLU A 67 -5.38 -3.17 29.92
N ARG A 68 -6.41 -2.36 29.68
CA ARG A 68 -7.66 -2.83 29.08
C ARG A 68 -7.47 -3.06 27.59
N ARG A 69 -7.55 -4.31 27.16
CA ARG A 69 -7.39 -4.67 25.75
C ARG A 69 -8.55 -5.53 25.27
N TRP A 70 -9.03 -5.23 24.07
CA TRP A 70 -9.94 -6.11 23.34
C TRP A 70 -9.13 -7.25 22.74
N VAL A 71 -9.40 -8.46 23.20
CA VAL A 71 -8.68 -9.66 22.79
C VAL A 71 -9.66 -10.65 22.19
N ALA A 72 -9.26 -11.30 21.09
CA ALA A 72 -10.12 -12.27 20.42
C ALA A 72 -10.34 -13.48 21.32
N VAL A 73 -11.58 -13.95 21.41
CA VAL A 73 -12.03 -15.02 22.33
C VAL A 73 -11.29 -16.34 22.13
N ASP A 74 -10.80 -16.58 20.92
CA ASP A 74 -10.03 -17.74 20.49
C ASP A 74 -8.54 -17.68 20.84
N SER A 75 -8.05 -16.56 21.37
CA SER A 75 -6.63 -16.40 21.74
C SER A 75 -6.30 -16.88 23.15
N GLU A 76 -5.06 -17.33 23.37
CA GLU A 76 -4.57 -17.78 24.68
C GLU A 76 -4.66 -16.69 25.78
N GLU A 77 -4.62 -15.42 25.38
CA GLU A 77 -4.76 -14.27 26.27
C GLU A 77 -6.19 -14.13 26.81
N ALA A 78 -7.21 -14.37 25.97
CA ALA A 78 -8.61 -14.40 26.42
C ALA A 78 -8.89 -15.58 27.37
N ALA A 79 -8.21 -16.72 27.18
CA ALA A 79 -8.36 -17.88 28.07
C ALA A 79 -7.78 -17.63 29.48
N LYS A 80 -6.75 -16.79 29.60
CA LYS A 80 -6.05 -16.52 30.87
C LYS A 80 -6.65 -15.36 31.68
N TYR A 81 -7.24 -14.36 31.02
CA TYR A 81 -7.62 -13.10 31.66
C TYR A 81 -9.13 -12.77 31.61
N ARG A 82 -9.97 -13.67 31.08
CA ARG A 82 -11.44 -13.51 31.04
C ARG A 82 -12.06 -13.65 32.43
N GLN A 83 -12.74 -12.61 32.91
CA GLN A 83 -13.53 -12.61 34.15
C GLN A 83 -15.04 -12.79 33.86
N GLU A 84 -15.81 -13.29 34.83
CA GLU A 84 -17.24 -13.70 34.70
C GLU A 84 -18.26 -12.57 34.46
N GLY A 85 -17.80 -11.37 34.07
CA GLY A 85 -18.64 -10.22 33.70
C GLY A 85 -18.09 -9.38 32.53
N SER A 86 -17.13 -9.93 31.79
CA SER A 86 -16.43 -9.23 30.71
C SER A 86 -17.37 -8.98 29.51
N LYS A 87 -17.40 -7.75 28.98
CA LYS A 87 -18.24 -7.42 27.82
C LYS A 87 -17.71 -8.13 26.57
N VAL A 88 -18.58 -8.91 25.95
CA VAL A 88 -18.31 -9.56 24.65
C VAL A 88 -18.87 -8.68 23.56
N VAL A 89 -18.04 -8.31 22.59
CA VAL A 89 -18.48 -7.67 21.35
C VAL A 89 -18.31 -8.69 20.24
N THR A 90 -19.42 -9.03 19.59
CA THR A 90 -19.44 -9.91 18.43
C THR A 90 -19.41 -9.07 17.17
N TRP A 91 -18.53 -9.42 16.24
CA TRP A 91 -18.49 -8.80 14.93
C TRP A 91 -18.45 -9.87 13.84
N ASP A 92 -19.40 -9.80 12.92
CA ASP A 92 -19.50 -10.73 11.81
C ASP A 92 -18.58 -10.26 10.68
N GLU A 93 -17.51 -11.03 10.42
CA GLU A 93 -16.61 -10.78 9.31
C GLU A 93 -16.93 -11.71 8.14
N LYS A 94 -17.18 -11.15 6.95
CA LYS A 94 -17.27 -11.95 5.73
C LYS A 94 -15.88 -12.24 5.19
N LYS A 95 -15.41 -13.48 5.34
CA LYS A 95 -14.14 -13.96 4.77
C LYS A 95 -14.38 -14.58 3.40
N GLN A 96 -13.55 -14.26 2.42
CA GLN A 96 -13.60 -14.89 1.11
C GLN A 96 -13.01 -16.31 1.18
N VAL A 97 -13.76 -17.29 0.66
CA VAL A 97 -13.38 -18.71 0.68
C VAL A 97 -13.06 -19.18 -0.74
N PRO A 98 -11.98 -19.96 -0.96
CA PRO A 98 -11.67 -20.52 -2.27
C PRO A 98 -12.82 -21.38 -2.80
N ALA A 99 -13.08 -21.30 -4.11
CA ALA A 99 -14.20 -22.02 -4.74
C ALA A 99 -14.09 -23.55 -4.57
N ARG A 100 -12.88 -24.09 -4.40
CA ARG A 100 -12.63 -25.50 -4.12
C ARG A 100 -13.34 -26.02 -2.86
N GLU A 101 -13.32 -25.28 -1.76
CA GLU A 101 -13.89 -25.73 -0.49
C GLU A 101 -15.43 -25.77 -0.54
N VAL A 102 -16.03 -24.87 -1.32
CA VAL A 102 -17.49 -24.81 -1.54
C VAL A 102 -17.98 -25.89 -2.52
N LEU A 103 -17.15 -26.25 -3.51
CA LEU A 103 -17.45 -27.29 -4.49
C LEU A 103 -17.17 -28.71 -3.96
N ALA A 104 -16.33 -28.86 -2.92
CA ALA A 104 -16.00 -30.14 -2.30
C ALA A 104 -17.12 -30.71 -1.42
N ASP A 105 -17.84 -29.85 -0.69
CA ASP A 105 -18.94 -30.24 0.20
C ASP A 105 -20.20 -29.37 -0.03
N PRO A 106 -21.12 -29.78 -0.93
CA PRO A 106 -22.32 -29.04 -1.24
C PRO A 106 -23.35 -28.97 -0.10
N GLN A 107 -23.21 -29.79 0.95
CA GLN A 107 -24.21 -29.92 2.02
C GLN A 107 -23.84 -29.17 3.31
N ASN A 108 -22.54 -28.94 3.57
CA ASN A 108 -22.06 -28.17 4.73
C ASN A 108 -21.51 -26.77 4.38
N ALA A 109 -21.73 -26.27 3.16
CA ALA A 109 -21.22 -24.96 2.75
C ALA A 109 -21.92 -23.81 3.51
N THR A 110 -21.35 -23.41 4.66
CA THR A 110 -21.57 -22.10 5.31
C THR A 110 -21.11 -20.94 4.40
N ALA A 111 -20.36 -21.25 3.35
CA ALA A 111 -19.98 -20.33 2.29
C ALA A 111 -21.14 -20.04 1.34
N THR A 112 -21.64 -18.81 1.39
CA THR A 112 -22.71 -18.31 0.51
C THR A 112 -22.12 -17.50 -0.64
N LEU A 113 -22.84 -17.41 -1.76
CA LEU A 113 -22.47 -16.52 -2.86
C LEU A 113 -22.67 -15.06 -2.41
N ASP A 114 -21.58 -14.30 -2.33
CA ASP A 114 -21.67 -12.87 -2.05
C ASP A 114 -21.89 -12.11 -3.35
N TRP A 115 -23.14 -11.70 -3.58
CA TRP A 115 -23.52 -10.89 -4.73
C TRP A 115 -22.79 -9.55 -4.77
N SER A 116 -22.49 -8.94 -3.61
CA SER A 116 -21.82 -7.63 -3.58
C SER A 116 -20.39 -7.72 -4.11
N ARG A 117 -19.63 -8.72 -3.65
CA ARG A 117 -18.25 -8.97 -4.10
C ARG A 117 -18.19 -9.49 -5.53
N THR A 118 -19.15 -10.32 -5.91
CA THR A 118 -19.31 -10.80 -7.29
C THR A 118 -19.55 -9.62 -8.25
N ILE A 119 -20.52 -8.76 -7.95
CA ILE A 119 -20.77 -7.55 -8.76
C ILE A 119 -19.54 -6.63 -8.78
N GLY A 120 -18.86 -6.48 -7.63
CA GLY A 120 -17.61 -5.72 -7.53
C GLY A 120 -16.50 -6.27 -8.43
N LEU A 121 -16.31 -7.59 -8.47
CA LEU A 121 -15.33 -8.26 -9.33
C LEU A 121 -15.65 -8.05 -10.82
N TRP A 122 -16.92 -8.20 -11.20
CA TRP A 122 -17.38 -7.93 -12.56
C TRP A 122 -17.21 -6.46 -12.96
N ALA A 123 -17.54 -5.54 -12.06
CA ALA A 123 -17.33 -4.11 -12.28
C ALA A 123 -15.83 -3.82 -12.47
N ALA A 124 -14.97 -4.36 -11.61
CA ALA A 124 -13.52 -4.19 -11.69
C ALA A 124 -12.92 -4.76 -13.00
N ALA A 125 -13.40 -5.92 -13.47
CA ALA A 125 -13.02 -6.48 -14.76
C ALA A 125 -13.45 -5.59 -15.94
N LEU A 126 -14.69 -5.09 -15.91
CA LEU A 126 -15.20 -4.17 -16.93
C LEU A 126 -14.41 -2.87 -16.97
N PHE A 127 -14.06 -2.29 -15.82
CA PHE A 127 -13.21 -1.09 -15.76
C PHE A 127 -11.78 -1.37 -16.25
N THR A 128 -11.22 -2.54 -15.97
CA THR A 128 -9.90 -2.94 -16.47
C THR A 128 -9.91 -3.05 -18.00
N LEU A 129 -10.94 -3.68 -18.57
CA LEU A 129 -11.13 -3.76 -20.02
C LEU A 129 -11.40 -2.38 -20.65
N ALA A 130 -12.17 -1.53 -19.97
CA ALA A 130 -12.42 -0.15 -20.40
C ALA A 130 -11.12 0.65 -20.52
N ILE A 131 -10.16 0.44 -19.61
CA ILE A 131 -8.82 1.03 -19.67
C ILE A 131 -8.02 0.45 -20.84
N PHE A 132 -8.03 -0.88 -21.03
CA PHE A 132 -7.35 -1.50 -22.17
C PHE A 132 -7.92 -1.09 -23.54
N SER A 133 -9.18 -0.63 -23.62
CA SER A 133 -9.72 -0.06 -24.85
C SER A 133 -8.90 1.12 -25.39
N PHE A 134 -8.17 1.85 -24.55
CA PHE A 134 -7.29 2.94 -24.97
C PHE A 134 -6.18 2.46 -25.92
N LEU A 135 -5.67 1.23 -25.73
CA LEU A 135 -4.61 0.65 -26.55
C LEU A 135 -5.03 0.54 -28.04
N TYR A 136 -6.33 0.40 -28.30
CA TYR A 136 -6.86 0.39 -29.65
C TYR A 136 -7.11 1.80 -30.19
N LYS A 137 -7.78 2.67 -29.40
CA LYS A 137 -8.04 4.09 -29.71
C LYS A 137 -8.68 4.82 -28.53
N ASP A 138 -8.60 6.15 -28.51
CA ASP A 138 -9.45 7.01 -27.67
C ASP A 138 -10.95 6.71 -27.85
N ASN A 139 -11.57 6.11 -26.83
CA ASN A 139 -12.97 5.69 -26.78
C ASN A 139 -13.71 6.45 -25.65
N PRO A 140 -14.97 6.89 -25.84
CA PRO A 140 -15.82 7.40 -24.75
C PRO A 140 -15.86 6.52 -23.50
N ILE A 141 -15.80 5.18 -23.67
CA ILE A 141 -15.78 4.22 -22.55
C ILE A 141 -14.53 4.42 -21.67
N TYR A 142 -13.36 4.57 -22.30
CA TYR A 142 -12.11 4.84 -21.60
C TYR A 142 -12.17 6.16 -20.82
N LYS A 143 -12.63 7.25 -21.46
CA LYS A 143 -12.74 8.57 -20.80
C LYS A 143 -13.69 8.55 -19.60
N THR A 144 -14.78 7.81 -19.71
CA THR A 144 -15.74 7.65 -18.60
C THR A 144 -15.08 6.90 -17.44
N ALA A 145 -14.41 5.77 -17.73
CA ALA A 145 -13.67 5.00 -16.73
C ALA A 145 -12.57 5.84 -16.05
N GLU A 146 -11.79 6.60 -16.82
CA GLU A 146 -10.76 7.50 -16.32
C GLU A 146 -11.36 8.56 -15.38
N SER A 147 -12.43 9.24 -15.79
CA SER A 147 -13.07 10.26 -14.96
C SER A 147 -13.65 9.70 -13.65
N ILE A 148 -14.20 8.48 -13.68
CA ILE A 148 -14.71 7.80 -12.48
C ILE A 148 -13.54 7.46 -11.54
N VAL A 149 -12.46 6.88 -12.05
CA VAL A 149 -11.29 6.52 -11.24
C VAL A 149 -10.67 7.75 -10.58
N VAL A 150 -10.49 8.83 -11.33
CA VAL A 150 -9.95 10.10 -10.79
C VAL A 150 -10.91 10.71 -9.76
N GLY A 151 -12.21 10.71 -10.04
CA GLY A 151 -13.23 11.23 -9.12
C GLY A 151 -13.31 10.44 -7.80
N VAL A 152 -13.34 9.11 -7.87
CA VAL A 152 -13.37 8.23 -6.69
C VAL A 152 -12.08 8.36 -5.88
N SER A 153 -10.92 8.44 -6.55
CA SER A 153 -9.63 8.63 -5.88
C SER A 153 -9.56 9.98 -5.15
N ALA A 154 -10.03 11.06 -5.79
CA ALA A 154 -10.10 12.37 -5.16
C ALA A 154 -11.09 12.40 -3.98
N GLY A 155 -12.25 11.74 -4.12
CA GLY A 155 -13.24 11.61 -3.05
C GLY A 155 -12.71 10.81 -1.86
N TYR A 156 -12.05 9.68 -2.11
CA TYR A 156 -11.41 8.87 -1.06
C TYR A 156 -10.38 9.68 -0.28
N TRP A 157 -9.47 10.37 -0.97
CA TRP A 157 -8.47 11.23 -0.33
C TRP A 157 -9.10 12.36 0.50
N MET A 158 -10.23 12.92 0.05
CA MET A 158 -10.96 13.93 0.81
C MET A 158 -11.54 13.35 2.11
N VAL A 159 -12.17 12.17 2.06
CA VAL A 159 -12.74 11.51 3.24
C VAL A 159 -11.66 11.12 4.23
N VAL A 160 -10.57 10.50 3.76
CA VAL A 160 -9.41 10.14 4.57
C VAL A 160 -8.80 11.39 5.20
N GLY A 161 -8.52 12.44 4.42
CA GLY A 161 -7.98 13.69 4.97
C GLY A 161 -8.92 14.34 5.99
N PHE A 162 -10.23 14.25 5.80
CA PHE A 162 -11.19 14.78 6.76
C PHE A 162 -11.15 14.02 8.09
N TRP A 163 -11.25 12.69 8.06
CA TRP A 163 -11.34 11.87 9.28
C TRP A 163 -9.98 11.64 9.96
N ASP A 164 -8.90 11.49 9.21
CA ASP A 164 -7.58 11.17 9.79
C ASP A 164 -6.77 12.42 10.10
N MET A 165 -7.04 13.55 9.43
CA MET A 165 -6.27 14.78 9.61
C MET A 165 -7.08 15.90 10.24
N ILE A 166 -8.22 16.29 9.65
CA ILE A 166 -8.98 17.47 10.12
C ILE A 166 -9.64 17.19 11.47
N VAL A 167 -10.34 16.07 11.62
CA VAL A 167 -11.04 15.75 12.88
C VAL A 167 -10.07 15.65 14.07
N PRO A 168 -9.01 14.83 14.04
CA PRO A 168 -8.12 14.69 15.21
C PRO A 168 -7.17 15.88 15.38
N ASN A 169 -6.48 16.34 14.32
CA ASN A 169 -5.39 17.31 14.48
C ASN A 169 -5.87 18.77 14.55
N LEU A 170 -7.03 19.09 13.97
CA LEU A 170 -7.59 20.44 14.01
C LEU A 170 -8.72 20.54 15.02
N LEU A 171 -9.80 19.78 14.82
CA LEU A 171 -10.98 19.87 15.70
C LEU A 171 -10.71 19.27 17.08
N GLY A 172 -9.98 18.15 17.16
CA GLY A 172 -9.65 17.49 18.41
C GLY A 172 -8.79 18.34 19.34
N LYS A 173 -7.91 19.19 18.79
CA LYS A 173 -7.05 20.10 19.58
C LYS A 173 -7.68 21.46 19.86
N LEU A 174 -8.62 21.91 19.02
CA LEU A 174 -9.28 23.21 19.16
C LEU A 174 -10.56 23.13 20.00
N VAL A 175 -11.35 22.05 19.85
CA VAL A 175 -12.60 21.81 20.56
C VAL A 175 -12.66 20.35 21.06
N PRO A 176 -11.75 19.95 21.98
CA PRO A 176 -11.60 18.56 22.42
C PRO A 176 -12.90 17.96 22.97
N GLY A 177 -13.67 18.73 23.76
CA GLY A 177 -14.93 18.24 24.34
C GLY A 177 -16.03 17.91 23.32
N PHE A 178 -16.09 18.62 22.19
CA PHE A 178 -17.08 18.32 21.14
C PHE A 178 -16.68 17.08 20.33
N VAL A 179 -15.38 16.95 20.02
CA VAL A 179 -14.88 15.83 19.22
C VAL A 179 -14.90 14.54 20.04
N GLN A 180 -14.60 14.60 21.34
CA GLN A 180 -14.73 13.44 22.22
C GLN A 180 -16.18 12.94 22.27
N ALA A 181 -17.15 13.85 22.38
CA ALA A 181 -18.55 13.49 22.49
C ALA A 181 -19.16 12.91 21.20
N ASN A 182 -18.68 13.32 20.01
CA ASN A 182 -19.34 12.99 18.74
C ASN A 182 -18.54 12.06 17.82
N PHE A 183 -17.21 12.10 17.89
CA PHE A 183 -16.35 11.48 16.86
C PHE A 183 -15.31 10.53 17.44
N MET A 184 -14.71 10.84 18.58
CA MET A 184 -13.57 10.09 19.14
C MET A 184 -13.63 10.01 20.68
N PRO A 185 -14.44 9.09 21.25
CA PRO A 185 -14.65 9.01 22.70
C PRO A 185 -13.40 8.63 23.51
N GLY A 186 -12.34 8.12 22.87
CA GLY A 186 -11.09 7.74 23.52
C GLY A 186 -10.05 8.85 23.73
N MET A 187 -10.35 10.11 23.39
CA MET A 187 -9.41 11.21 23.63
C MET A 187 -9.36 11.59 25.11
N THR A 188 -8.16 11.55 25.70
CA THR A 188 -7.89 11.87 27.12
C THR A 188 -7.40 13.30 27.35
N ASP A 189 -6.84 13.96 26.32
CA ASP A 189 -6.40 15.36 26.42
C ASP A 189 -7.55 16.32 26.10
N LEU A 190 -8.04 16.99 27.13
CA LEU A 190 -9.19 17.90 27.08
C LEU A 190 -8.79 19.38 27.07
N GLN A 191 -7.49 19.70 27.00
CA GLN A 191 -7.03 21.08 27.04
C GLN A 191 -7.06 21.72 25.64
N PRO A 192 -7.81 22.83 25.43
CA PRO A 192 -7.83 23.51 24.15
C PRO A 192 -6.47 24.16 23.84
N GLN A 193 -5.86 23.78 22.73
CA GLN A 193 -4.61 24.36 22.25
C GLN A 193 -4.89 25.45 21.21
N TRP A 194 -4.96 26.70 21.67
CA TRP A 194 -5.27 27.87 20.83
C TRP A 194 -4.28 28.12 19.68
N ALA A 195 -3.07 27.57 19.74
CA ALA A 195 -2.08 27.64 18.66
C ALA A 195 -2.60 27.03 17.34
N TYR A 196 -3.54 26.08 17.40
CA TYR A 196 -4.13 25.43 16.23
C TYR A 196 -5.16 26.31 15.50
N LEU A 197 -5.47 27.51 16.03
CA LEU A 197 -6.25 28.52 15.32
C LEU A 197 -5.54 28.96 14.02
N ILE A 198 -4.20 29.01 14.02
CA ILE A 198 -3.42 29.39 12.83
C ILE A 198 -3.67 28.39 11.68
N PRO A 199 -3.47 27.06 11.86
CA PRO A 199 -3.91 26.05 10.89
C PRO A 199 -5.38 26.15 10.49
N ALA A 200 -6.29 26.49 11.42
CA ALA A 200 -7.71 26.64 11.12
C ALA A 200 -7.97 27.79 10.12
N VAL A 201 -7.32 28.94 10.35
CA VAL A 201 -7.38 30.09 9.44
C VAL A 201 -6.81 29.71 8.08
N PHE A 202 -5.66 29.04 8.03
CA PHE A 202 -5.09 28.57 6.76
C PHE A 202 -5.99 27.57 6.03
N GLY A 203 -6.69 26.69 6.76
CA GLY A 203 -7.70 25.79 6.21
C GLY A 203 -8.89 26.54 5.60
N LEU A 204 -9.42 27.55 6.30
CA LEU A 204 -10.49 28.42 5.79
C LEU A 204 -10.06 29.22 4.56
N LEU A 205 -8.82 29.75 4.55
CA LEU A 205 -8.24 30.44 3.39
C LEU A 205 -8.13 29.51 2.18
N LEU A 206 -7.91 28.21 2.38
CA LEU A 206 -7.89 27.22 1.31
C LEU A 206 -9.29 27.03 0.69
N LEU A 207 -10.36 27.06 1.50
CA LEU A 207 -11.74 26.98 0.99
C LEU A 207 -12.12 28.15 0.09
N MET A 208 -11.48 29.33 0.25
CA MET A 208 -11.68 30.47 -0.65
C MET A 208 -11.27 30.18 -2.11
N ARG A 209 -10.55 29.09 -2.37
CA ARG A 209 -10.26 28.59 -3.72
C ARG A 209 -11.50 28.13 -4.48
N LEU A 210 -12.57 27.72 -3.80
CA LEU A 210 -13.85 27.37 -4.43
C LEU A 210 -14.59 28.61 -4.94
N SER A 211 -14.20 29.81 -4.48
CA SER A 211 -14.75 31.08 -4.95
C SER A 211 -13.83 31.72 -6.00
N PRO A 212 -14.34 32.11 -7.18
CA PRO A 212 -13.53 32.74 -8.22
C PRO A 212 -12.95 34.10 -7.82
N LYS A 213 -13.50 34.75 -6.78
CA LYS A 213 -13.07 36.08 -6.30
C LYS A 213 -12.06 36.02 -5.15
N GLY A 214 -11.90 34.88 -4.50
CA GLY A 214 -11.08 34.70 -3.29
C GLY A 214 -9.75 33.97 -3.51
N GLN A 215 -9.42 33.60 -4.75
CA GLN A 215 -8.29 32.71 -5.05
C GLN A 215 -6.93 33.24 -4.55
N TRP A 216 -6.73 34.57 -4.52
CA TRP A 216 -5.49 35.17 -4.03
C TRP A 216 -5.17 34.83 -2.57
N LEU A 217 -6.19 34.71 -1.72
CA LEU A 217 -6.02 34.35 -0.31
C LEU A 217 -5.52 32.92 -0.12
N SER A 218 -5.92 32.00 -1.01
CA SER A 218 -5.50 30.59 -0.96
C SER A 218 -4.02 30.39 -1.32
N LEU A 219 -3.38 31.35 -2.00
CA LEU A 219 -1.96 31.29 -2.35
C LEU A 219 -1.05 31.35 -1.12
N TRP A 220 -1.45 32.05 -0.05
CA TRP A 220 -0.69 32.09 1.20
C TRP A 220 -0.64 30.71 1.87
N THR A 221 -1.77 30.00 1.90
CA THR A 221 -1.81 28.61 2.39
C THR A 221 -0.96 27.70 1.53
N LEU A 222 -1.01 27.84 0.20
CA LEU A 222 -0.21 27.02 -0.72
C LEU A 222 1.30 27.27 -0.55
N ALA A 223 1.70 28.54 -0.41
CA ALA A 223 3.09 28.91 -0.17
C ALA A 223 3.60 28.31 1.15
N PHE A 224 2.79 28.33 2.20
CA PHE A 224 3.10 27.66 3.47
C PHE A 224 3.25 26.15 3.29
N ILE A 225 2.28 25.48 2.66
CA ILE A 225 2.33 24.01 2.43
C ILE A 225 3.58 23.62 1.64
N VAL A 226 3.86 24.32 0.53
CA VAL A 226 5.02 24.03 -0.32
C VAL A 226 6.33 24.30 0.42
N GLY A 227 6.42 25.43 1.14
CA GLY A 227 7.59 25.79 1.93
C GLY A 227 7.89 24.77 3.03
N THR A 228 6.88 24.41 3.84
CA THR A 228 7.03 23.40 4.89
C THR A 228 7.35 22.03 4.33
N THR A 229 6.68 21.60 3.26
CA THR A 229 6.96 20.28 2.64
C THR A 229 8.37 20.23 2.05
N ALA A 230 8.81 21.30 1.40
CA ALA A 230 10.18 21.40 0.88
C ALA A 230 11.21 21.39 2.00
N ALA A 231 10.97 22.10 3.11
CA ALA A 231 11.86 22.11 4.27
C ALA A 231 11.97 20.73 4.92
N ILE A 232 10.84 20.06 5.19
CA ILE A 232 10.84 18.69 5.77
C ILE A 232 11.55 17.71 4.85
N ARG A 233 11.26 17.75 3.54
CA ARG A 233 11.95 16.88 2.58
C ARG A 233 13.43 17.18 2.51
N MET A 234 13.83 18.45 2.50
CA MET A 234 15.25 18.84 2.48
C MET A 234 16.00 18.29 3.69
N VAL A 235 15.45 18.45 4.90
CA VAL A 235 16.05 17.89 6.13
C VAL A 235 16.10 16.36 6.05
N GLY A 236 15.01 15.70 5.64
CA GLY A 236 14.96 14.26 5.48
C GLY A 236 15.95 13.71 4.45
N TYR A 237 16.16 14.41 3.33
CA TYR A 237 17.17 14.04 2.33
C TYR A 237 18.60 14.24 2.85
N ILE A 238 18.86 15.30 3.62
CA ILE A 238 20.18 15.55 4.20
C ILE A 238 20.49 14.48 5.26
N GLU A 239 19.58 14.27 6.20
CA GLU A 239 19.79 13.35 7.33
C GLU A 239 19.74 11.88 6.91
N GLY A 240 18.78 11.52 6.07
CA GLY A 240 18.55 10.13 5.66
C GLY A 240 19.48 9.71 4.53
N ASP A 241 19.41 10.39 3.38
CA ASP A 241 20.09 9.91 2.17
C ASP A 241 21.53 10.39 2.09
N PHE A 242 21.77 11.69 2.30
CA PHE A 242 23.09 12.28 2.11
C PHE A 242 24.10 11.83 3.20
N LEU A 243 23.72 11.93 4.48
CA LEU A 243 24.59 11.47 5.57
C LEU A 243 24.81 9.95 5.52
N SER A 244 23.78 9.15 5.19
CA SER A 244 23.93 7.69 5.04
C SER A 244 24.86 7.32 3.89
N GLN A 245 24.80 8.02 2.76
CA GLN A 245 25.72 7.81 1.63
C GLN A 245 27.17 8.16 2.00
N ILE A 246 27.39 9.25 2.75
CA ILE A 246 28.70 9.60 3.29
C ILE A 246 29.19 8.51 4.24
N ASN A 247 28.35 8.09 5.20
CA ASN A 247 28.69 7.05 6.16
C ASN A 247 29.07 5.73 5.46
N SER A 248 28.30 5.32 4.47
CA SER A 248 28.56 4.13 3.65
C SER A 248 29.90 4.19 2.91
N THR A 249 30.39 5.39 2.60
CA THR A 249 31.70 5.59 1.95
C THR A 249 32.87 5.62 2.95
N MET A 250 32.60 5.85 4.24
CA MET A 250 33.63 5.85 5.31
C MET A 250 33.90 4.48 5.93
N VAL A 251 33.16 3.43 5.54
CA VAL A 251 33.37 2.06 6.03
C VAL A 251 34.74 1.54 5.54
N PRO A 252 35.53 0.88 6.41
CA PRO A 252 36.85 0.36 6.03
C PRO A 252 36.74 -0.64 4.87
N VAL A 253 37.70 -0.55 3.94
CA VAL A 253 37.77 -1.40 2.73
C VAL A 253 37.90 -2.89 3.07
N TYR A 254 38.43 -3.22 4.25
CA TYR A 254 38.48 -4.57 4.77
C TYR A 254 37.47 -4.73 5.91
N GLU A 255 36.32 -5.34 5.60
CA GLU A 255 35.22 -5.57 6.54
C GLU A 255 35.25 -7.04 6.99
N VAL A 256 35.67 -7.29 8.23
CA VAL A 256 35.63 -8.64 8.83
C VAL A 256 34.21 -8.93 9.30
N VAL A 257 33.48 -9.72 8.52
CA VAL A 257 32.12 -10.16 8.88
C VAL A 257 32.23 -11.31 9.88
N LYS A 258 31.90 -11.02 11.14
CA LYS A 258 31.82 -12.01 12.21
C LYS A 258 30.39 -12.54 12.30
N ASN A 259 30.22 -13.87 12.36
CA ASN A 259 28.90 -14.45 12.66
C ASN A 259 28.56 -14.27 14.14
N GLU A 260 27.32 -14.59 14.52
CA GLU A 260 26.84 -14.61 15.92
C GLU A 260 27.73 -15.48 16.84
N ASP A 261 28.41 -16.49 16.28
CA ASP A 261 29.36 -17.37 17.00
C ASP A 261 30.80 -16.82 17.08
N GLY A 262 31.06 -15.58 16.67
CA GLY A 262 32.41 -14.97 16.71
C GLY A 262 33.41 -15.54 15.70
N THR A 263 33.01 -16.53 14.90
CA THR A 263 33.81 -17.09 13.80
C THR A 263 33.79 -16.17 12.58
N VAL A 264 34.93 -16.05 11.91
CA VAL A 264 35.05 -15.25 10.68
C VAL A 264 34.73 -16.15 9.49
N ASN A 265 33.60 -15.90 8.85
CA ASN A 265 33.31 -16.51 7.55
C ASN A 265 34.18 -15.83 6.49
N GLY A 266 35.19 -16.55 5.99
CA GLY A 266 36.10 -16.03 4.96
C GLY A 266 35.36 -15.61 3.68
N TYR A 267 34.33 -16.36 3.26
CA TYR A 267 33.55 -16.06 2.06
C TYR A 267 32.73 -14.77 2.18
N SER A 268 32.06 -14.52 3.32
CA SER A 268 31.26 -13.31 3.53
C SER A 268 32.13 -12.06 3.70
N THR A 269 33.26 -12.21 4.40
CA THR A 269 34.28 -11.16 4.58
C THR A 269 34.88 -10.70 3.24
N LEU A 270 35.19 -11.65 2.35
CA LEU A 270 35.70 -11.32 1.02
C LEU A 270 34.66 -10.58 0.18
N TRP A 271 33.40 -11.02 0.18
CA TRP A 271 32.35 -10.36 -0.59
C TRP A 271 32.02 -8.96 -0.07
N ALA A 272 31.99 -8.79 1.25
CA ALA A 272 31.82 -7.48 1.89
C ALA A 272 32.95 -6.50 1.51
N SER A 273 34.19 -6.98 1.52
CA SER A 273 35.36 -6.19 1.12
C SER A 273 35.32 -5.82 -0.38
N ILE A 274 34.89 -6.73 -1.26
CA ILE A 274 34.72 -6.46 -2.71
C ILE A 274 33.62 -5.40 -2.94
N ARG A 275 32.51 -5.47 -2.21
CA ARG A 275 31.44 -4.48 -2.26
C ARG A 275 31.99 -3.09 -1.91
N GLN A 276 32.72 -2.98 -0.80
CA GLN A 276 33.26 -1.70 -0.34
C GLN A 276 34.35 -1.15 -1.27
N LEU A 277 35.20 -2.03 -1.82
CA LEU A 277 36.19 -1.66 -2.84
C LEU A 277 35.52 -1.15 -4.12
N THR A 278 34.46 -1.83 -4.57
CA THR A 278 33.69 -1.41 -5.75
C THR A 278 33.02 -0.06 -5.53
N LEU A 279 32.47 0.17 -4.34
CA LEU A 279 31.91 1.47 -3.95
C LEU A 279 32.98 2.56 -3.97
N LEU A 280 34.14 2.33 -3.33
CA LEU A 280 35.25 3.27 -3.31
C LEU A 280 35.72 3.64 -4.72
N ILE A 281 35.96 2.64 -5.57
CA ILE A 281 36.40 2.84 -6.96
C ILE A 281 35.30 3.56 -7.75
N GLY A 282 34.04 3.18 -7.57
CA GLY A 282 32.88 3.81 -8.21
C GLY A 282 32.77 5.29 -7.85
N VAL A 283 32.85 5.63 -6.57
CA VAL A 283 32.76 7.02 -6.07
C VAL A 283 33.94 7.85 -6.58
N LEU A 284 35.18 7.35 -6.46
CA LEU A 284 36.37 8.08 -6.91
C LEU A 284 36.37 8.33 -8.43
N THR A 285 36.01 7.31 -9.22
CA THR A 285 35.94 7.43 -10.69
C THR A 285 34.81 8.36 -11.13
N CYS A 286 33.66 8.32 -10.46
CA CYS A 286 32.52 9.19 -10.72
C CYS A 286 32.79 10.65 -10.34
N LEU A 287 33.40 10.89 -9.18
CA LEU A 287 33.87 12.23 -8.77
C LEU A 287 34.89 12.79 -9.77
N THR A 288 35.82 11.94 -10.24
CA THR A 288 36.80 12.34 -11.27
C THR A 288 36.12 12.72 -12.60
N TYR A 289 35.02 12.06 -12.96
CA TYR A 289 34.23 12.43 -14.13
C TYR A 289 33.55 13.79 -13.99
N PHE A 290 32.92 14.07 -12.83
CA PHE A 290 32.26 15.36 -12.57
C PHE A 290 33.21 16.50 -12.19
N PHE A 291 34.48 16.21 -11.94
CA PHE A 291 35.47 17.21 -11.64
C PHE A 291 35.87 17.98 -12.91
N PHE A 292 35.15 19.06 -13.20
CA PHE A 292 35.38 19.91 -14.38
C PHE A 292 36.65 20.76 -14.31
N SER A 293 37.28 20.87 -13.15
CA SER A 293 38.47 21.72 -12.93
C SER A 293 39.78 21.13 -13.46
N VAL A 294 39.81 19.88 -13.92
CA VAL A 294 40.99 19.23 -14.49
C VAL A 294 40.69 18.80 -15.93
N GLU A 295 41.58 19.13 -16.86
CA GLU A 295 41.46 18.66 -18.24
C GLU A 295 41.54 17.12 -18.27
N HIS A 296 40.51 16.45 -18.82
CA HIS A 296 40.42 14.98 -18.93
C HIS A 296 41.40 14.35 -19.94
N LYS A 297 42.68 14.74 -19.94
CA LYS A 297 43.74 14.19 -20.79
C LYS A 297 44.54 13.10 -20.06
N GLY A 298 44.98 12.07 -20.78
CA GLY A 298 45.85 11.01 -20.26
C GLY A 298 45.18 10.02 -19.29
N ALA A 299 45.81 9.74 -18.15
CA ALA A 299 45.34 8.74 -17.17
C ALA A 299 44.02 9.14 -16.50
N VAL A 300 43.84 10.43 -16.21
CA VAL A 300 42.60 10.99 -15.61
C VAL A 300 41.40 10.78 -16.53
N GLY A 301 41.59 10.90 -17.85
CA GLY A 301 40.53 10.62 -18.83
C GLY A 301 40.11 9.15 -18.89
N LYS A 302 41.03 8.21 -18.64
CA LYS A 302 40.71 6.77 -18.57
C LYS A 302 39.93 6.43 -17.28
N VAL A 303 40.32 7.02 -16.15
CA VAL A 303 39.62 6.87 -14.85
C VAL A 303 38.20 7.46 -14.93
N ALA A 304 38.06 8.66 -15.53
CA ALA A 304 36.76 9.27 -15.77
C ALA A 304 35.87 8.42 -16.69
N ARG A 305 36.44 7.73 -17.69
CA ARG A 305 35.69 6.81 -18.55
C ARG A 305 35.07 5.65 -17.75
N VAL A 306 35.78 5.10 -16.76
CA VAL A 306 35.21 4.08 -15.86
C VAL A 306 34.04 4.68 -15.08
N GLY A 307 34.15 5.92 -14.59
CA GLY A 307 33.06 6.65 -13.95
C GLY A 307 31.82 6.82 -14.85
N ILE A 308 32.02 7.09 -16.14
CA ILE A 308 30.93 7.14 -17.13
C ILE A 308 30.20 5.80 -17.22
N TRP A 309 30.94 4.68 -17.25
CA TRP A 309 30.32 3.35 -17.29
C TRP A 309 29.51 3.07 -16.02
N PHE A 310 30.04 3.42 -14.84
CA PHE A 310 29.28 3.32 -13.59
C PHE A 310 27.99 4.14 -13.65
N LEU A 311 28.05 5.38 -14.14
CA LEU A 311 26.86 6.24 -14.30
C LEU A 311 25.85 5.68 -15.30
N MET A 312 26.30 5.17 -16.45
CA MET A 312 25.39 4.59 -17.44
C MET A 312 24.71 3.32 -16.91
N ILE A 313 25.40 2.51 -16.11
CA ILE A 313 24.81 1.32 -15.48
C ILE A 313 23.78 1.73 -14.43
N THR A 314 24.09 2.68 -13.54
CA THR A 314 23.16 3.10 -12.48
C THR A 314 21.93 3.82 -13.05
N PHE A 315 22.12 4.73 -14.00
CA PHE A 315 20.98 5.35 -14.70
C PHE A 315 20.20 4.32 -15.52
N GLY A 316 20.87 3.39 -16.19
CA GLY A 316 20.24 2.29 -16.91
C GLY A 316 19.37 1.42 -16.01
N ALA A 317 19.86 1.07 -14.82
CA ALA A 317 19.10 0.35 -13.81
C ALA A 317 17.88 1.17 -13.32
N ALA A 318 18.06 2.47 -13.04
CA ALA A 318 16.96 3.35 -12.64
C ALA A 318 15.86 3.42 -13.70
N PHE A 319 16.22 3.59 -14.98
CA PHE A 319 15.26 3.53 -16.09
C PHE A 319 14.60 2.14 -16.18
N GLY A 320 15.39 1.07 -16.06
CA GLY A 320 14.90 -0.32 -16.09
C GLY A 320 13.86 -0.61 -15.00
N PHE A 321 14.07 -0.12 -13.77
CA PHE A 321 13.12 -0.26 -12.66
C PHE A 321 11.75 0.37 -12.99
N THR A 322 11.74 1.55 -13.63
CA THR A 322 10.47 2.19 -14.01
C THR A 322 9.72 1.42 -15.10
N VAL A 323 10.44 0.81 -16.05
CA VAL A 323 9.84 -0.02 -17.11
C VAL A 323 9.32 -1.33 -16.52
N MET A 324 10.12 -1.99 -15.67
CA MET A 324 9.72 -3.21 -14.97
C MET A 324 8.46 -2.98 -14.14
N GLY A 325 8.37 -1.86 -13.41
CA GLY A 325 7.17 -1.52 -12.64
C GLY A 325 5.91 -1.41 -13.50
N ARG A 326 6.02 -0.79 -14.69
CA ARG A 326 4.88 -0.69 -15.63
C ARG A 326 4.47 -2.04 -16.22
N ILE A 327 5.44 -2.87 -16.59
CA ILE A 327 5.16 -4.23 -17.12
C ILE A 327 4.58 -5.12 -16.03
N ALA A 328 5.09 -5.05 -14.79
CA ALA A 328 4.57 -5.79 -13.65
C ALA A 328 3.12 -5.39 -13.34
N LEU A 329 2.80 -4.09 -13.35
CA LEU A 329 1.43 -3.61 -13.21
C LEU A 329 0.52 -4.13 -14.33
N LEU A 330 0.99 -4.17 -15.57
CA LEU A 330 0.24 -4.74 -16.70
C LEU A 330 0.00 -6.24 -16.51
N ALA A 331 1.03 -6.99 -16.13
CA ALA A 331 0.94 -8.42 -15.85
C ALA A 331 -0.05 -8.71 -14.72
N ALA A 332 0.00 -7.95 -13.62
CA ALA A 332 -0.96 -8.07 -12.52
C ALA A 332 -2.41 -7.83 -12.97
N ARG A 333 -2.64 -6.95 -13.95
CA ARG A 333 -3.99 -6.74 -14.52
C ARG A 333 -4.44 -7.87 -15.44
N PHE A 334 -3.51 -8.50 -16.17
CA PHE A 334 -3.82 -9.72 -16.92
C PHE A 334 -4.08 -10.91 -15.99
N GLU A 335 -3.30 -11.06 -14.92
CA GLU A 335 -3.51 -12.08 -13.89
C GLU A 335 -4.89 -11.90 -13.24
N PHE A 336 -5.26 -10.69 -12.82
CA PHE A 336 -6.61 -10.41 -12.34
C PHE A 336 -7.71 -10.78 -13.34
N LEU A 337 -7.52 -10.47 -14.63
CA LEU A 337 -8.52 -10.77 -15.66
C LEU A 337 -8.65 -12.26 -15.93
N PHE A 338 -7.53 -12.98 -16.01
CA PHE A 338 -7.49 -14.39 -16.38
C PHE A 338 -7.64 -15.35 -15.20
N ASP A 339 -7.09 -15.02 -14.03
CA ASP A 339 -7.27 -15.79 -12.81
C ASP A 339 -8.59 -15.40 -12.13
N ASP A 340 -8.70 -14.22 -11.55
CA ASP A 340 -9.82 -13.89 -10.65
C ASP A 340 -11.18 -13.81 -11.35
N TRP A 341 -11.23 -13.22 -12.55
CA TRP A 341 -12.48 -13.01 -13.27
C TRP A 341 -12.84 -14.15 -14.23
N LEU A 342 -11.96 -14.46 -15.19
CA LEU A 342 -12.19 -15.47 -16.23
C LEU A 342 -11.80 -16.89 -15.83
N TRP A 343 -11.11 -17.12 -14.71
CA TRP A 343 -10.74 -18.45 -14.21
C TRP A 343 -10.16 -19.36 -15.33
N ILE A 344 -9.33 -18.81 -16.22
CA ILE A 344 -8.62 -19.50 -17.30
C ILE A 344 -7.30 -20.10 -16.80
N ILE A 345 -6.67 -19.41 -15.85
CA ILE A 345 -5.46 -19.84 -15.17
C ILE A 345 -5.78 -20.04 -13.69
N ASP A 346 -5.22 -21.08 -13.07
CA ASP A 346 -5.32 -21.34 -11.62
C ASP A 346 -3.91 -21.60 -11.06
N PRO A 347 -3.08 -20.54 -10.90
CA PRO A 347 -1.71 -20.68 -10.40
C PRO A 347 -1.66 -21.18 -8.96
N ASN A 348 -2.71 -20.96 -8.17
CA ASN A 348 -2.77 -21.30 -6.75
C ASN A 348 -3.53 -22.59 -6.44
N GLN A 349 -3.98 -23.34 -7.48
CA GLN A 349 -4.79 -24.57 -7.34
C GLN A 349 -6.03 -24.39 -6.44
N ASN A 350 -6.58 -23.19 -6.41
CA ASN A 350 -7.70 -22.81 -5.55
C ASN A 350 -9.04 -23.37 -6.07
N ARG A 351 -9.04 -24.04 -7.24
CA ARG A 351 -10.25 -24.45 -7.98
C ARG A 351 -10.21 -25.89 -8.51
N GLU A 352 -9.11 -26.63 -8.38
CA GLU A 352 -9.04 -28.03 -8.83
C GLU A 352 -9.80 -29.00 -7.89
N ILE A 353 -11.02 -29.36 -8.28
CA ILE A 353 -11.65 -30.68 -8.01
C ILE A 353 -12.29 -31.30 -9.28
N ALA A 354 -12.48 -30.53 -10.36
CA ALA A 354 -13.42 -30.91 -11.43
C ALA A 354 -12.84 -31.06 -12.86
N SER A 355 -11.52 -31.25 -13.05
CA SER A 355 -11.00 -31.64 -14.38
C SER A 355 -10.99 -33.17 -14.61
N ALA A 356 -11.16 -33.99 -13.57
CA ALA A 356 -11.15 -35.44 -13.70
C ALA A 356 -12.53 -36.09 -13.91
N ILE A 357 -13.63 -35.41 -13.56
CA ILE A 357 -14.98 -36.00 -13.61
C ILE A 357 -15.73 -35.67 -14.92
N SER A 358 -15.33 -34.63 -15.66
CA SER A 358 -15.95 -34.30 -16.95
C SER A 358 -15.38 -35.05 -18.15
N MET A 359 -14.28 -35.79 -18.01
CA MET A 359 -13.67 -36.56 -19.10
C MET A 359 -14.09 -38.05 -19.12
N ILE A 360 -14.91 -38.49 -18.15
CA ILE A 360 -15.37 -39.90 -18.04
C ILE A 360 -16.85 -40.09 -18.44
N ILE A 361 -17.61 -39.00 -18.70
CA ILE A 361 -19.02 -39.10 -19.13
C ILE A 361 -19.32 -38.21 -20.34
N GLY A 362 -18.40 -38.16 -21.31
CA GLY A 362 -18.60 -37.50 -22.61
C GLY A 362 -17.99 -38.29 -23.74
#